data_AF-A0A1E7JIQ9-F1
#
_entry.id   AF-A0A1E7JIQ9-F1
#
_cell.length_a   1.000
_cell.length_b   1.000
_cell.length_c   1.000
_cell.angle_alpha   90.00
_cell.angle_beta   90.00
_cell.angle_gamma   90.00
#
_symmetry.space_group_name_H-M   'P 1'
#
loop_
_entity.id
_entity.type
_entity.pdbx_description
1 polymer ?
#
loop_
_entity_poly.entity_id
_entity_poly.type
_entity_poly.pdbx_seq_one_letter_code
_entity_poly.pdbx_strand_id
1 'polypeptide(L)'
;MLVVAVATLGATAMAPSAAQADDEEQPTTRELLEQCDNGTDKCVFHPSGAPVDSMGEPHQVGDSAFNCTKDLQRSTVGWSDTTGETNTVGVSMSAEYGFTELFKVTITASYEHSWQSSHTEEQQTNVEVKPGEVGWITREAAMEEVNGTYEMHFEDKFYGHHIWYVPFTAKGPKADAPSTKTQHTRKMTKKEKKEHCG
;
A
#
# COMPACT_ATOMS: atom_id res chain seq x y z
N MET A 1 -31.83 26.87 -76.76
CA MET A 1 -31.51 27.65 -75.55
C MET A 1 -32.67 27.51 -74.56
N LEU A 2 -32.54 26.64 -73.56
CA LEU A 2 -33.21 26.70 -72.24
C LEU A 2 -32.77 25.48 -71.38
N VAL A 3 -32.41 25.74 -70.10
CA VAL A 3 -32.38 24.89 -68.86
C VAL A 3 -31.46 23.64 -68.89
N VAL A 4 -30.64 23.31 -67.88
CA VAL A 4 -30.96 23.05 -66.46
C VAL A 4 -29.77 23.33 -65.52
N ALA A 5 -30.10 23.90 -64.35
CA ALA A 5 -29.21 24.17 -63.22
C ALA A 5 -28.99 22.94 -62.32
N VAL A 6 -27.80 22.80 -61.76
CA VAL A 6 -27.57 22.01 -60.53
C VAL A 6 -26.72 22.85 -59.60
N ALA A 7 -27.33 23.27 -58.49
CA ALA A 7 -26.65 23.90 -57.36
C ALA A 7 -26.14 22.81 -56.42
N THR A 8 -24.84 22.78 -56.15
CA THR A 8 -24.25 21.97 -55.08
C THR A 8 -24.00 22.84 -53.86
N LEU A 9 -24.74 22.53 -52.78
CA LEU A 9 -24.56 23.06 -51.44
C LEU A 9 -23.24 22.55 -50.86
N GLY A 10 -22.20 23.39 -50.86
CA GLY A 10 -20.99 23.17 -50.08
C GLY A 10 -21.17 23.76 -48.69
N ALA A 11 -21.76 23.01 -47.75
CA ALA A 11 -21.78 23.37 -46.35
C ALA A 11 -20.38 23.11 -45.75
N THR A 12 -19.55 24.15 -45.67
CA THR A 12 -18.37 24.12 -44.78
C THR A 12 -18.88 24.15 -43.35
N ALA A 13 -18.96 22.97 -42.72
CA ALA A 13 -19.14 22.86 -41.29
C ALA A 13 -17.92 23.51 -40.61
N MET A 14 -18.13 24.70 -40.01
CA MET A 14 -17.24 25.17 -38.96
C MET A 14 -17.44 24.21 -37.79
N ALA A 15 -16.55 23.24 -37.65
CA ALA A 15 -16.45 22.49 -36.40
C ALA A 15 -16.16 23.51 -35.30
N PRO A 16 -16.88 23.51 -34.17
CA PRO A 16 -16.44 24.27 -33.02
C PRO A 16 -15.03 23.77 -32.68
N SER A 17 -14.05 24.66 -32.81
CA SER A 17 -12.76 24.48 -32.15
C SER A 17 -13.13 24.28 -30.69
N ALA A 18 -12.98 23.06 -30.18
CA ALA A 18 -12.92 22.85 -28.75
C ALA A 18 -11.87 23.83 -28.27
N ALA A 19 -12.29 24.82 -27.48
CA ALA A 19 -11.37 25.61 -26.70
C ALA A 19 -10.50 24.57 -25.97
N GLN A 20 -9.24 24.46 -26.38
CA GLN A 20 -8.25 23.75 -25.60
C GLN A 20 -8.15 24.59 -24.34
N ALA A 21 -8.85 24.14 -23.29
CA ALA A 21 -8.57 24.61 -21.95
C ALA A 21 -7.07 24.35 -21.75
N ASP A 22 -6.36 25.40 -21.36
CA ASP A 22 -4.97 25.35 -20.95
C ASP A 22 -4.74 24.12 -20.08
N ASP A 23 -3.63 23.42 -20.32
CA ASP A 23 -3.06 22.46 -19.39
C ASP A 23 -2.71 23.20 -18.08
N GLU A 24 -3.72 23.50 -17.25
CA GLU A 24 -3.49 23.92 -15.88
C GLU A 24 -2.92 22.70 -15.16
N GLU A 25 -1.59 22.73 -14.95
CA GLU A 25 -0.83 21.75 -14.18
C GLU A 25 -1.56 21.52 -12.85
N GLN A 26 -2.30 20.41 -12.72
CA GLN A 26 -3.03 20.09 -11.49
C GLN A 26 -2.04 19.56 -10.44
N PRO A 27 -2.20 19.92 -9.16
CA PRO A 27 -1.32 19.42 -8.13
C PRO A 27 -1.53 17.91 -7.96
N THR A 28 -0.46 17.19 -7.68
CA THR A 28 -0.53 15.77 -7.33
C THR A 28 -1.19 15.57 -5.96
N THR A 29 -1.74 14.38 -5.72
CA THR A 29 -2.23 13.97 -4.39
C THR A 29 -1.18 14.21 -3.30
N ARG A 30 0.09 13.97 -3.62
CA ARG A 30 1.22 14.22 -2.74
C ARG A 30 1.35 15.71 -2.40
N GLU A 31 1.43 16.57 -3.41
CA GLU A 31 1.60 18.02 -3.21
C GLU A 31 0.43 18.63 -2.43
N LEU A 32 -0.79 18.14 -2.66
CA LEU A 32 -1.96 18.55 -1.87
C LEU A 32 -1.80 18.15 -0.41
N LEU A 33 -1.57 16.87 -0.13
CA LEU A 33 -1.53 16.36 1.25
C LEU A 33 -0.32 16.88 2.06
N GLU A 34 0.78 17.27 1.40
CA GLU A 34 1.89 17.98 2.04
C GLU A 34 1.45 19.33 2.67
N GLN A 35 0.34 19.92 2.22
CA GLN A 35 -0.17 21.18 2.75
C GLN A 35 -0.99 21.03 4.05
N CYS A 36 -1.33 19.81 4.47
CA CYS A 36 -2.21 19.58 5.63
C CYS A 36 -1.70 20.18 6.96
N ASP A 37 -0.39 20.34 7.14
CA ASP A 37 0.19 20.84 8.40
C ASP A 37 0.38 22.36 8.42
N ASN A 38 0.78 22.96 7.29
CA ASN A 38 1.23 24.37 7.23
C ASN A 38 0.62 25.20 6.09
N GLY A 39 -0.18 24.59 5.20
CA GLY A 39 -0.78 25.26 4.04
C GLY A 39 -2.30 25.35 4.07
N THR A 40 -2.98 24.65 4.98
CA THR A 40 -4.44 24.59 5.09
C THR A 40 -4.94 25.04 6.45
N ASP A 41 -6.10 25.70 6.49
CA ASP A 41 -6.81 25.96 7.75
C ASP A 41 -7.64 24.75 8.21
N LYS A 42 -7.95 23.85 7.27
CA LYS A 42 -8.61 22.57 7.54
C LYS A 42 -8.01 21.47 6.68
N CYS A 43 -7.64 20.36 7.30
CA CYS A 43 -7.36 19.10 6.63
C CYS A 43 -7.99 17.97 7.44
N VAL A 44 -9.11 17.43 6.97
CA VAL A 44 -9.91 16.42 7.69
C VAL A 44 -10.14 15.21 6.81
N PHE A 45 -9.87 14.02 7.33
CA PHE A 45 -10.19 12.77 6.66
C PHE A 45 -11.65 12.39 6.92
N HIS A 46 -12.37 12.06 5.85
CA HIS A 46 -13.72 11.54 5.90
C HIS A 46 -13.71 10.06 5.46
N PRO A 47 -13.90 9.11 6.39
CA PRO A 47 -14.04 7.70 6.07
C PRO A 47 -15.16 7.43 5.06
N SER A 48 -14.89 6.57 4.06
CA SER A 48 -15.90 6.10 3.12
C SER A 48 -16.60 4.82 3.61
N GLY A 49 -16.23 4.29 4.78
CA GLY A 49 -16.77 3.06 5.34
C GLY A 49 -15.94 2.54 6.51
N ALA A 50 -16.34 1.37 7.02
CA ALA A 50 -15.58 0.65 8.04
C ALA A 50 -14.24 0.14 7.48
N PRO A 51 -13.21 -0.07 8.34
CA PRO A 51 -11.97 -0.68 7.92
C PRO A 51 -12.17 -2.10 7.39
N VAL A 52 -11.30 -2.52 6.47
CA VAL A 52 -11.33 -3.85 5.84
C VAL A 52 -10.11 -4.65 6.28
N ASP A 53 -10.36 -5.80 6.91
CA ASP A 53 -9.31 -6.71 7.36
C ASP A 53 -8.81 -7.60 6.23
N SER A 54 -7.50 -7.84 6.20
CA SER A 54 -6.86 -8.77 5.26
C SER A 54 -5.57 -9.36 5.83
N MET A 55 -5.02 -10.36 5.13
CA MET A 55 -3.66 -10.82 5.37
C MET A 55 -2.69 -10.14 4.40
N GLY A 56 -1.46 -9.90 4.84
CA GLY A 56 -0.36 -9.51 3.98
C GLY A 56 0.11 -10.66 3.08
N GLU A 57 1.05 -10.37 2.17
CA GLU A 57 1.61 -11.41 1.33
C GLU A 57 2.49 -12.39 2.14
N PRO A 58 2.36 -13.71 1.90
CA PRO A 58 3.20 -14.69 2.57
C PRO A 58 4.64 -14.56 2.09
N HIS A 59 5.56 -14.37 3.03
CA HIS A 59 6.99 -14.33 2.75
C HIS A 59 7.78 -15.08 3.82
N GLN A 60 8.98 -15.54 3.47
CA GLN A 60 9.81 -16.30 4.40
C GLN A 60 10.33 -15.41 5.52
N VAL A 61 10.25 -15.92 6.76
CA VAL A 61 10.83 -15.30 7.94
C VAL A 61 11.86 -16.23 8.57
N GLY A 62 12.99 -15.66 8.98
CA GLY A 62 14.13 -16.42 9.51
C GLY A 62 14.83 -17.30 8.47
N ASP A 63 15.89 -17.96 8.95
CA ASP A 63 16.69 -18.85 8.12
C ASP A 63 16.00 -20.18 7.84
N SER A 64 16.34 -20.77 6.69
CA SER A 64 15.94 -22.14 6.36
C SER A 64 16.69 -23.16 7.21
N ALA A 65 15.99 -24.18 7.70
CA ALA A 65 16.54 -25.30 8.44
C ALA A 65 16.83 -26.47 7.49
N PHE A 66 18.09 -26.86 7.35
CA PHE A 66 18.52 -27.97 6.50
C PHE A 66 18.74 -29.24 7.33
N ASN A 67 18.19 -30.38 6.90
CA ASN A 67 18.42 -31.66 7.55
C ASN A 67 19.28 -32.58 6.67
N CYS A 68 20.57 -32.60 6.97
CA CYS A 68 21.56 -33.44 6.32
C CYS A 68 21.67 -34.86 6.92
N THR A 69 20.89 -35.16 7.95
CA THR A 69 20.92 -36.45 8.66
C THR A 69 19.96 -37.46 8.02
N LYS A 70 19.95 -38.69 8.57
CA LYS A 70 19.02 -39.76 8.17
C LYS A 70 17.74 -39.79 9.00
N ASP A 71 17.65 -38.95 10.03
CA ASP A 71 16.55 -38.94 11.00
C ASP A 71 15.76 -37.63 10.93
N LEU A 72 14.54 -37.61 11.47
CA LEU A 72 13.78 -36.38 11.60
C LEU A 72 14.52 -35.41 12.53
N GLN A 73 14.72 -34.17 12.08
CA GLN A 73 15.34 -33.13 12.88
C GLN A 73 14.32 -32.05 13.23
N ARG A 74 14.25 -31.66 14.50
CA ARG A 74 13.52 -30.48 14.94
C ARG A 74 14.53 -29.35 15.15
N SER A 75 14.39 -28.28 14.38
CA SER A 75 15.24 -27.09 14.45
C SER A 75 14.45 -25.90 14.99
N THR A 76 15.02 -25.14 15.92
CA THR A 76 14.43 -23.87 16.37
C THR A 76 14.95 -22.74 15.49
N VAL A 77 14.04 -22.04 14.82
CA VAL A 77 14.35 -20.88 13.97
C VAL A 77 13.88 -19.62 14.69
N GLY A 78 14.82 -18.74 15.03
CA GLY A 78 14.51 -17.39 15.49
C GLY A 78 14.28 -16.47 14.31
N TRP A 79 13.29 -15.59 14.40
CA TRP A 79 12.98 -14.62 13.35
C TRP A 79 12.44 -13.32 13.95
N SER A 80 12.68 -12.24 13.21
CA SER A 80 12.13 -10.90 13.44
C SER A 80 11.62 -10.41 12.10
N ASP A 81 10.39 -9.91 12.05
CA ASP A 81 9.79 -9.39 10.84
C ASP A 81 9.05 -8.08 11.10
N THR A 82 9.31 -7.06 10.27
CA THR A 82 8.69 -5.74 10.37
C THR A 82 7.78 -5.50 9.17
N THR A 83 6.49 -5.32 9.44
CA THR A 83 5.51 -4.95 8.43
C THR A 83 5.19 -3.47 8.53
N GLY A 84 5.30 -2.73 7.43
CA GLY A 84 5.00 -1.30 7.35
C GLY A 84 3.65 -1.02 6.68
N GLU A 85 3.18 0.21 6.83
CA GLU A 85 2.03 0.74 6.11
C GLU A 85 2.36 1.07 4.65
N THR A 86 1.33 1.03 3.81
CA THR A 86 1.32 1.59 2.47
C THR A 86 0.10 2.48 2.30
N ASN A 87 0.19 3.46 1.40
CA ASN A 87 -0.91 4.38 1.13
C ASN A 87 -0.83 4.95 -0.29
N THR A 88 -1.84 5.73 -0.68
CA THR A 88 -1.97 6.37 -2.01
C THR A 88 -0.79 7.27 -2.38
N VAL A 89 -0.07 7.84 -1.40
CA VAL A 89 1.09 8.72 -1.67
C VAL A 89 2.43 7.99 -1.65
N GLY A 90 2.42 6.69 -1.33
CA GLY A 90 3.60 5.83 -1.28
C GLY A 90 4.36 5.91 0.04
N VAL A 91 5.31 4.98 0.21
CA VAL A 91 6.06 4.76 1.46
C VAL A 91 6.99 5.94 1.81
N SER A 92 7.47 6.71 0.82
CA SER A 92 8.47 7.77 1.05
C SER A 92 7.92 8.96 1.82
N MET A 93 6.64 9.34 1.64
CA MET A 93 6.04 10.46 2.38
C MET A 93 5.84 10.15 3.87
N SER A 94 5.47 8.92 4.20
CA SER A 94 5.27 8.47 5.58
C SER A 94 6.53 8.73 6.45
N ALA A 95 7.73 8.56 5.87
CA ALA A 95 8.99 8.69 6.61
C ALA A 95 9.56 10.12 6.71
N GLU A 96 9.29 11.02 5.77
CA GLU A 96 10.08 12.26 5.61
C GLU A 96 9.51 13.50 6.32
N TYR A 97 8.19 13.60 6.53
CA TYR A 97 7.55 14.89 6.88
C TYR A 97 6.66 14.87 8.14
N GLY A 98 6.76 13.84 8.99
CA GLY A 98 5.81 13.69 10.11
C GLY A 98 4.37 13.41 9.66
N PHE A 99 4.18 13.23 8.35
CA PHE A 99 2.91 12.96 7.71
C PHE A 99 2.26 11.67 8.25
N THR A 100 3.06 10.67 8.62
CA THR A 100 2.57 9.46 9.32
C THR A 100 1.92 9.78 10.67
N GLU A 101 2.39 10.78 11.42
CA GLU A 101 1.77 11.14 12.70
C GLU A 101 0.43 11.86 12.50
N LEU A 102 0.36 12.82 11.58
CA LEU A 102 -0.91 13.48 11.19
C LEU A 102 -1.92 12.44 10.73
N PHE A 103 -1.48 11.52 9.89
CA PHE A 103 -2.28 10.44 9.35
C PHE A 103 -2.82 9.51 10.45
N LYS A 104 -1.93 9.04 11.32
CA LYS A 104 -2.28 8.20 12.47
C LYS A 104 -3.27 8.89 13.40
N VAL A 105 -3.07 10.17 13.72
CA VAL A 105 -3.99 10.95 14.56
C VAL A 105 -5.36 11.05 13.90
N THR A 106 -5.40 11.38 12.61
CA THR A 106 -6.67 11.62 11.89
C THR A 106 -7.48 10.33 11.71
N ILE A 107 -6.83 9.21 11.38
CA ILE A 107 -7.50 7.91 11.34
C ILE A 107 -7.95 7.49 12.73
N THR A 108 -7.07 7.59 13.73
CA THR A 108 -7.40 7.20 15.10
C THR A 108 -8.61 7.99 15.61
N ALA A 109 -8.69 9.28 15.29
CA ALA A 109 -9.83 10.12 15.62
C ALA A 109 -11.09 9.71 14.84
N SER A 110 -10.96 9.27 13.58
CA SER A 110 -12.08 8.89 12.73
C SER A 110 -12.69 7.53 13.07
N TYR A 111 -11.89 6.59 13.56
CA TYR A 111 -12.31 5.21 13.81
C TYR A 111 -12.28 4.79 15.29
N GLU A 112 -11.87 5.68 16.19
CA GLU A 112 -11.74 5.45 17.63
C GLU A 112 -10.86 4.24 18.01
N HIS A 113 -9.98 3.79 17.10
CA HIS A 113 -9.01 2.72 17.33
C HIS A 113 -7.58 3.22 17.01
N SER A 114 -6.56 2.59 17.59
CA SER A 114 -5.17 2.95 17.30
C SER A 114 -4.73 2.45 15.93
N TRP A 115 -4.28 3.36 15.05
CA TRP A 115 -3.59 3.00 13.80
C TRP A 115 -2.10 2.73 14.05
N GLN A 116 -1.54 1.69 13.41
CA GLN A 116 -0.11 1.40 13.43
C GLN A 116 0.47 1.56 12.03
N SER A 117 1.50 2.41 11.90
CA SER A 117 2.25 2.58 10.65
C SER A 117 3.30 1.50 10.44
N SER A 118 3.72 0.83 11.51
CA SER A 118 4.60 -0.32 11.43
C SER A 118 4.41 -1.23 12.65
N HIS A 119 4.70 -2.51 12.46
CA HIS A 119 4.66 -3.51 13.51
C HIS A 119 5.81 -4.50 13.31
N THR A 120 6.58 -4.73 14.37
CA THR A 120 7.65 -5.75 14.40
C THR A 120 7.22 -6.90 15.28
N GLU A 121 7.26 -8.11 14.73
CA GLU A 121 7.00 -9.34 15.46
C GLU A 121 8.28 -10.17 15.53
N GLU A 122 8.63 -10.63 16.74
CA GLU A 122 9.82 -11.44 17.00
C GLU A 122 9.43 -12.73 17.71
N GLN A 123 9.82 -13.88 17.16
CA GLN A 123 9.52 -15.19 17.76
C GLN A 123 10.60 -16.23 17.48
N GLN A 124 10.50 -17.34 18.20
CA GLN A 124 11.17 -18.60 17.88
C GLN A 124 10.13 -19.64 17.49
N THR A 125 10.37 -20.35 16.39
CA THR A 125 9.46 -21.38 15.88
C THR A 125 10.23 -22.67 15.65
N ASN A 126 9.67 -23.79 16.12
CA ASN A 126 10.25 -25.10 15.88
C ASN A 126 9.77 -25.64 14.54
N VAL A 127 10.70 -26.00 13.66
CA VAL A 127 10.45 -26.58 12.35
C VAL A 127 10.92 -28.03 12.35
N GLU A 128 10.02 -28.94 11.97
CA GLU A 128 10.35 -30.36 11.80
C GLU A 128 10.72 -30.64 10.35
N VAL A 129 11.98 -31.01 10.12
CA VAL A 129 12.53 -31.20 8.78
C VAL A 129 12.91 -32.66 8.60
N LYS A 130 12.36 -33.30 7.57
CA LYS A 130 12.64 -34.71 7.25
C LYS A 130 14.06 -34.91 6.71
N PRO A 131 14.59 -36.14 6.76
CA PRO A 131 15.90 -36.46 6.18
C PRO A 131 16.05 -35.98 4.74
N GLY A 132 17.10 -35.20 4.46
CA GLY A 132 17.38 -34.71 3.11
C GLY A 132 16.46 -33.57 2.64
N GLU A 133 15.67 -32.97 3.53
CA GLU A 133 14.81 -31.83 3.26
C GLU A 133 15.36 -30.51 3.83
N VAL A 134 14.82 -29.42 3.32
CA VAL A 134 14.93 -28.06 3.87
C VAL A 134 13.55 -27.63 4.33
N GLY A 135 13.47 -27.02 5.50
CA GLY A 135 12.26 -26.41 6.02
C GLY A 135 12.41 -24.91 6.25
N TRP A 136 11.32 -24.16 6.13
CA TRP A 136 11.28 -22.72 6.35
C TRP A 136 9.90 -22.31 6.87
N ILE A 137 9.80 -21.08 7.37
CA ILE A 137 8.56 -20.52 7.89
C ILE A 137 8.17 -19.36 6.98
N THR A 138 6.90 -19.27 6.61
CA THR A 138 6.34 -18.05 6.03
C THR A 138 5.42 -17.36 7.02
N ARG A 139 5.39 -16.03 6.98
CA ARG A 139 4.49 -15.19 7.76
C ARG A 139 3.59 -14.38 6.83
N GLU A 140 2.34 -14.24 7.24
CA GLU A 140 1.38 -13.27 6.69
C GLU A 140 0.93 -12.38 7.84
N ALA A 141 1.22 -11.09 7.78
CA ALA A 141 0.80 -10.13 8.79
C ALA A 141 -0.73 -9.91 8.73
N ALA A 142 -1.39 -9.74 9.88
CA ALA A 142 -2.73 -9.20 9.90
C ALA A 142 -2.69 -7.72 9.53
N MET A 143 -3.47 -7.33 8.53
CA MET A 143 -3.50 -5.98 7.97
C MET A 143 -4.91 -5.42 8.04
N GLU A 144 -5.01 -4.11 8.14
CA GLU A 144 -6.26 -3.37 8.05
C GLU A 144 -6.12 -2.28 6.99
N GLU A 145 -7.15 -2.09 6.18
CA GLU A 145 -7.22 -1.07 5.16
C GLU A 145 -8.35 -0.09 5.44
N VAL A 146 -8.06 1.21 5.33
CA VAL A 146 -9.05 2.28 5.42
C VAL A 146 -9.12 3.04 4.11
N ASN A 147 -10.31 3.55 3.81
CA ASN A 147 -10.61 4.26 2.59
C ASN A 147 -11.41 5.53 2.94
N GLY A 148 -11.16 6.61 2.22
CA GLY A 148 -11.87 7.87 2.47
C GLY A 148 -11.40 9.00 1.57
N THR A 149 -11.68 10.23 2.01
CA THR A 149 -11.33 11.45 1.28
C THR A 149 -10.89 12.51 2.26
N TYR A 150 -9.76 13.16 2.00
CA TYR A 150 -9.38 14.37 2.70
C TYR A 150 -10.15 15.56 2.13
N GLU A 151 -10.82 16.30 3.00
CA GLU A 151 -11.34 17.64 2.71
C GLU A 151 -10.32 18.66 3.21
N MET A 152 -9.80 19.46 2.27
CA MET A 152 -8.76 20.45 2.52
C MET A 152 -9.29 21.84 2.20
N HIS A 153 -9.13 22.79 3.13
CA HIS A 153 -9.47 24.20 2.90
C HIS A 153 -8.19 25.02 2.96
N PHE A 154 -8.09 25.97 2.04
CA PHE A 154 -6.97 26.89 1.93
C PHE A 154 -7.49 28.33 2.03
N GLU A 155 -6.85 29.14 2.88
CA GLU A 155 -7.16 30.57 3.01
C GLU A 155 -6.90 31.28 1.67
N ASP A 156 -5.74 31.05 1.07
CA ASP A 156 -5.39 31.46 -0.29
C ASP A 156 -5.58 30.33 -1.29
N LYS A 157 -5.88 30.65 -2.55
CA LYS A 157 -6.08 29.62 -3.58
C LYS A 157 -4.80 28.81 -3.81
N PHE A 158 -4.88 27.50 -3.63
CA PHE A 158 -3.85 26.56 -4.07
C PHE A 158 -4.26 25.99 -5.42
N TYR A 159 -3.44 26.24 -6.46
CA TYR A 159 -3.75 25.89 -7.85
C TYR A 159 -5.15 26.35 -8.29
N GLY A 160 -5.55 27.57 -7.90
CA GLY A 160 -6.83 28.17 -8.29
C GLY A 160 -8.04 27.80 -7.44
N HIS A 161 -7.89 26.86 -6.49
CA HIS A 161 -8.98 26.36 -5.65
C HIS A 161 -8.74 26.64 -4.17
N HIS A 162 -9.83 26.98 -3.45
CA HIS A 162 -9.80 27.09 -1.98
C HIS A 162 -10.13 25.76 -1.29
N ILE A 163 -10.80 24.84 -1.98
CA ILE A 163 -11.23 23.57 -1.40
C ILE A 163 -10.81 22.44 -2.32
N TRP A 164 -10.18 21.43 -1.73
CA TRP A 164 -9.77 20.20 -2.40
C TRP A 164 -10.36 18.97 -1.71
N TYR A 165 -10.74 17.99 -2.53
CA TYR A 165 -11.16 16.66 -2.09
C TYR A 165 -10.20 15.63 -2.64
N VAL A 166 -9.44 14.98 -1.75
CA VAL A 166 -8.35 14.08 -2.12
C VAL A 166 -8.69 12.65 -1.70
N PRO A 167 -9.04 11.75 -2.64
CA PRO A 167 -9.25 10.34 -2.34
C PRO A 167 -7.98 9.73 -1.75
N PHE A 168 -8.15 8.94 -0.70
CA PHE A 168 -7.04 8.36 0.02
C PHE A 168 -7.36 6.97 0.56
N THR A 169 -6.41 6.07 0.37
CA THR A 169 -6.42 4.70 0.88
C THR A 169 -5.12 4.44 1.61
N ALA A 170 -5.19 3.70 2.70
CA ALA A 170 -4.03 3.21 3.40
C ALA A 170 -4.26 1.83 3.99
N LYS A 171 -3.20 1.05 4.00
CA LYS A 171 -3.15 -0.30 4.52
C LYS A 171 -1.99 -0.41 5.50
N GLY A 172 -2.29 -0.78 6.73
CA GLY A 172 -1.31 -0.88 7.82
C GLY A 172 -1.42 -2.19 8.57
N PRO A 173 -0.41 -2.57 9.37
CA PRO A 173 -0.53 -3.69 10.30
C PRO A 173 -1.66 -3.43 11.30
N LYS A 174 -2.47 -4.46 11.54
CA LYS A 174 -3.55 -4.40 12.53
C LYS A 174 -2.98 -4.66 13.92
N ALA A 175 -3.12 -3.67 14.81
CA ALA A 175 -2.69 -3.78 16.20
C ALA A 175 -3.35 -5.00 16.88
N ASP A 176 -2.56 -5.73 17.67
CA ASP A 176 -3.02 -6.84 18.52
C ASP A 176 -3.72 -8.00 17.79
N ALA A 177 -3.63 -8.05 16.45
CA ALA A 177 -4.16 -9.14 15.64
C ALA A 177 -3.09 -10.22 15.37
N PRO A 178 -3.42 -11.51 15.46
CA PRO A 178 -2.44 -12.57 15.22
C PRO A 178 -2.08 -12.65 13.73
N SER A 179 -0.78 -12.73 13.42
CA SER A 179 -0.30 -13.11 12.09
C SER A 179 -0.44 -14.62 11.86
N THR A 180 -0.56 -15.01 10.59
CA THR A 180 -0.53 -16.43 10.17
C THR A 180 0.90 -16.86 9.93
N LYS A 181 1.30 -18.01 10.51
CA LYS A 181 2.61 -18.63 10.27
C LYS A 181 2.42 -20.02 9.71
N THR A 182 3.12 -20.32 8.62
CA THR A 182 3.06 -21.63 7.97
C THR A 182 4.46 -22.22 7.87
N GLN A 183 4.61 -23.46 8.31
CA GLN A 183 5.85 -24.21 8.14
C GLN A 183 5.79 -24.99 6.82
N HIS A 184 6.87 -24.90 6.08
CA HIS A 184 7.03 -25.59 4.81
C HIS A 184 8.23 -26.51 4.89
N THR A 185 8.15 -27.65 4.19
CA THR A 185 9.34 -28.46 3.89
C THR A 185 9.34 -28.88 2.42
N ARG A 186 10.54 -29.06 1.88
CA ARG A 186 10.72 -29.73 0.58
C ARG A 186 12.04 -30.46 0.54
N LYS A 187 12.17 -31.41 -0.38
CA LYS A 187 13.47 -32.02 -0.69
C LYS A 187 14.50 -30.95 -1.07
N MET A 188 15.70 -31.08 -0.50
CA MET A 188 16.82 -30.25 -0.93
C MET A 188 17.18 -30.55 -2.38
N THR A 189 17.49 -29.48 -3.12
CA THR A 189 18.11 -29.57 -4.44
C THR A 189 19.53 -30.14 -4.32
N LYS A 190 20.09 -30.61 -5.44
CA LYS A 190 21.49 -31.09 -5.46
C LYS A 190 22.48 -30.01 -5.04
N LYS A 191 22.21 -28.75 -5.41
CA LYS A 191 23.03 -27.59 -5.04
C LYS A 191 23.01 -27.37 -3.53
N GLU A 192 21.82 -27.28 -2.94
CA GLU A 192 21.66 -27.10 -1.48
C GLU A 192 22.32 -28.24 -0.69
N LYS A 193 22.16 -29.50 -1.13
CA LYS A 193 22.84 -30.63 -0.48
C LYS A 193 24.36 -30.46 -0.49
N LYS A 194 24.94 -30.05 -1.62
CA LYS A 194 26.38 -29.81 -1.72
C LYS A 194 26.84 -28.64 -0.85
N GLU A 195 26.04 -27.58 -0.76
CA GLU A 195 26.38 -26.36 -0.03
C GLU A 195 26.23 -26.52 1.49
N HIS A 196 25.26 -27.32 1.96
CA HIS A 196 24.92 -27.42 3.37
C HIS A 196 25.23 -28.77 4.03
N CYS A 197 25.42 -29.85 3.25
CA CYS A 197 25.57 -31.21 3.78
C CYS A 197 26.92 -31.88 3.51
N GLY A 198 27.80 -31.29 2.69
CA GLY A 198 29.09 -31.88 2.29
C GLY A 198 28.99 -32.75 1.06
#